data_AF-A0A8X6L160-F1
#
_entry.id   AF-A0A8X6L160-F1
#
_cell.length_a   1.000
_cell.length_b   1.000
_cell.length_c   1.000
_cell.angle_alpha   90.00
_cell.angle_beta   90.00
_cell.angle_gamma   90.00
#
_symmetry.space_group_name_H-M   'P 1'
#
loop_
_entity.id
_entity.type
_entity.pdbx_description
1 polymer ?
#
loop_
_entity_poly.entity_id
_entity_poly.type
_entity_poly.pdbx_seq_one_letter_code
_entity_poly.pdbx_strand_id
1 'polypeptide(L)'
;MSKEILVVLNRKRGSVKAQLTRIKDFINNPDEKDKIKLESKMDTLKSLRIKLSDIRNEYYEVVVNESDLEPLELEILDLEDDCEDIQVRIKNIISKIDLKNNDATSCGNSFNNIKLPDIQLPRFNGSYHDWFNFKEQFISLIDSNNSLTDSQNYII
;
A
#
# COMPACT_ATOMS: atom_id res chain seq x y z
N MET A 1 31.04 -34.11 -14.48
CA MET A 1 30.85 -33.26 -13.30
C MET A 1 30.18 -31.92 -13.66
N SER A 2 30.82 -31.01 -14.41
CA SER A 2 30.22 -29.69 -14.75
C SER A 2 28.89 -29.78 -15.52
N LYS A 3 28.79 -30.72 -16.48
CA LYS A 3 27.55 -30.94 -17.26
C LYS A 3 26.36 -31.39 -16.39
N GLU A 4 26.58 -32.22 -15.37
CA GLU A 4 25.52 -32.70 -14.48
C GLU A 4 25.02 -31.57 -13.56
N ILE A 5 25.94 -30.73 -13.08
CA ILE A 5 25.59 -29.54 -12.28
C ILE A 5 24.72 -28.59 -13.10
N LEU A 6 25.09 -28.31 -14.36
CA LEU A 6 24.30 -27.47 -15.25
C LEU A 6 22.88 -28.02 -15.49
N VAL A 7 22.70 -29.34 -15.58
CA VAL A 7 21.36 -29.95 -15.69
C VAL A 7 20.51 -29.67 -14.44
N VAL A 8 21.11 -29.79 -13.25
CA VAL A 8 20.44 -29.49 -11.99
C VAL A 8 20.07 -28.00 -11.90
N LEU A 9 20.99 -27.11 -12.25
CA LEU A 9 20.75 -25.67 -12.25
C LEU A 9 19.63 -25.27 -13.21
N ASN A 10 19.61 -25.85 -14.42
CA ASN A 10 18.54 -25.64 -15.38
C ASN A 10 17.18 -26.06 -14.84
N ARG A 11 17.12 -27.20 -14.14
CA ARG A 11 15.88 -27.67 -13.50
C ARG A 11 15.44 -26.77 -12.34
N LYS A 12 16.38 -26.33 -11.49
CA LYS A 12 16.09 -25.36 -10.41
C LYS A 12 15.51 -24.06 -10.99
N ARG A 13 16.15 -23.50 -12.02
CA ARG A 13 15.69 -22.31 -12.74
C ARG A 13 14.29 -22.49 -13.34
N GLY A 14 14.05 -23.62 -14.01
CA GLY A 14 12.73 -23.97 -14.54
C GLY A 14 11.64 -24.04 -13.46
N SER A 15 11.97 -24.51 -12.26
CA SER A 15 11.06 -24.51 -11.10
C SER A 15 10.71 -23.11 -10.62
N VAL A 16 11.68 -22.19 -10.60
CA VAL A 16 11.45 -20.76 -10.29
C VAL A 16 10.49 -20.14 -11.30
N LYS A 17 10.76 -20.35 -12.61
CA LYS A 17 9.90 -19.87 -13.70
C LYS A 17 8.47 -20.36 -13.59
N ALA A 18 8.28 -21.65 -13.34
CA ALA A 18 6.95 -22.24 -13.18
C ALA A 18 6.20 -21.64 -11.98
N GLN A 19 6.89 -21.37 -10.88
CA GLN A 19 6.28 -20.71 -9.72
C GLN A 19 5.92 -19.26 -10.01
N LEU A 20 6.80 -18.51 -10.69
CA LEU A 20 6.53 -17.13 -11.10
C LEU A 20 5.30 -17.04 -12.01
N THR A 21 5.20 -17.96 -12.97
CA THR A 21 4.04 -18.09 -13.86
C THR A 21 2.74 -18.30 -13.06
N ARG A 22 2.74 -19.22 -12.09
CA ARG A 22 1.56 -19.45 -11.22
C ARG A 22 1.16 -18.22 -10.42
N ILE A 23 2.13 -17.41 -9.97
CA ILE A 23 1.84 -16.15 -9.27
C ILE A 23 1.24 -15.14 -10.25
N LYS A 24 1.81 -15.02 -11.45
CA LYS A 24 1.31 -14.16 -12.54
C LYS A 24 -0.14 -14.51 -12.89
N ASP A 25 -0.44 -15.79 -13.07
CA ASP A 25 -1.79 -16.28 -13.36
C ASP A 25 -2.76 -15.98 -12.21
N PHE A 26 -2.33 -16.20 -10.97
CA PHE A 26 -3.11 -15.84 -9.78
C PHE A 26 -3.47 -14.34 -9.77
N ILE A 27 -2.53 -13.46 -10.13
CA ILE A 27 -2.74 -12.01 -10.19
C ILE A 27 -3.64 -11.59 -11.36
N ASN A 28 -3.59 -12.30 -12.48
CA ASN A 28 -4.37 -11.97 -13.66
C ASN A 28 -5.81 -12.51 -13.59
N ASN A 29 -6.09 -13.48 -12.73
CA ASN A 29 -7.44 -14.00 -12.54
C ASN A 29 -8.37 -12.91 -11.94
N PRO A 30 -9.57 -12.65 -12.53
CA PRO A 30 -10.53 -11.66 -12.03
C PRO A 30 -11.19 -11.99 -10.67
N ASP A 31 -11.00 -13.18 -10.11
CA ASP A 31 -11.55 -13.55 -8.79
C ASP A 31 -11.21 -12.54 -7.69
N GLU A 32 -12.09 -12.41 -6.68
CA GLU A 32 -11.86 -11.56 -5.51
C GLU A 32 -10.62 -12.05 -4.74
N LYS A 33 -9.53 -11.28 -4.85
CA LYS A 33 -8.25 -11.63 -4.27
C LYS A 33 -8.21 -11.22 -2.81
N ASP A 34 -8.12 -12.21 -1.95
CA ASP A 34 -7.90 -12.02 -0.51
C ASP A 34 -6.53 -11.36 -0.26
N LYS A 35 -6.51 -10.32 0.57
CA LYS A 35 -5.30 -9.60 0.99
C LYS A 35 -4.25 -10.54 1.58
N ILE A 36 -4.67 -11.49 2.43
CA ILE A 36 -3.74 -12.44 3.07
C ILE A 36 -3.06 -13.33 2.02
N LYS A 37 -3.84 -13.78 1.01
CA LYS A 37 -3.27 -14.58 -0.09
C LYS A 37 -2.28 -13.76 -0.90
N LEU A 38 -2.59 -12.49 -1.20
CA LEU A 38 -1.70 -11.58 -1.91
C LEU A 38 -0.39 -11.34 -1.16
N GLU A 39 -0.45 -11.13 0.16
CA GLU A 39 0.73 -10.99 1.03
C GLU A 39 1.57 -12.27 1.03
N SER A 40 0.95 -13.45 1.15
CA SER A 40 1.66 -14.73 1.04
C SER A 40 2.36 -14.92 -0.31
N LYS A 41 1.75 -14.46 -1.42
CA LYS A 41 2.40 -14.46 -2.74
C LYS A 41 3.57 -13.49 -2.82
N MET A 42 3.49 -12.34 -2.15
CA MET A 42 4.60 -11.39 -2.03
C MET A 42 5.81 -12.03 -1.33
N ASP A 43 5.59 -12.77 -0.24
CA ASP A 43 6.68 -13.45 0.46
C ASP A 43 7.26 -14.61 -0.35
N THR A 44 6.40 -15.33 -1.07
CA THR A 44 6.84 -16.33 -2.04
C THR A 44 7.75 -15.69 -3.09
N LEU A 45 7.36 -14.54 -3.64
CA LEU A 45 8.13 -13.81 -4.66
C LEU A 45 9.51 -13.37 -4.15
N LYS A 46 9.59 -12.87 -2.91
CA LYS A 46 10.89 -12.55 -2.26
C LYS A 46 11.77 -13.80 -2.18
N SER A 47 11.21 -14.93 -1.76
CA SER A 47 11.97 -16.19 -1.68
C SER A 47 12.43 -16.69 -3.06
N LEU A 48 11.66 -16.44 -4.12
CA LEU A 48 12.04 -16.81 -5.49
C LEU A 48 13.17 -15.93 -6.02
N ARG A 49 13.18 -14.62 -5.72
CA ARG A 49 14.30 -13.73 -6.05
C ARG A 49 15.62 -14.17 -5.41
N ILE A 50 15.59 -14.54 -4.13
CA ILE A 50 16.79 -15.06 -3.44
C ILE A 50 17.29 -16.33 -4.16
N LYS A 51 16.40 -17.30 -4.41
CA LYS A 51 16.75 -18.53 -5.14
C LYS A 51 17.29 -18.26 -6.54
N LEU A 52 16.77 -17.27 -7.25
CA LEU A 52 17.23 -16.90 -8.59
C LEU A 52 18.66 -16.34 -8.53
N SER A 53 18.94 -15.48 -7.55
CA SER A 53 20.29 -14.95 -7.29
C SER A 53 21.28 -16.07 -6.94
N ASP A 54 20.88 -17.00 -6.06
CA ASP A 54 21.71 -18.15 -5.71
C ASP A 54 22.03 -19.01 -6.94
N ILE A 55 21.03 -19.27 -7.80
CA ILE A 55 21.21 -20.00 -9.05
C ILE A 55 22.17 -19.26 -9.98
N ARG A 56 22.06 -17.93 -10.10
CA ARG A 56 22.96 -17.10 -10.90
C ARG A 56 24.41 -17.25 -10.43
N ASN A 57 24.63 -17.17 -9.11
CA ASN A 57 25.95 -17.34 -8.52
C ASN A 57 26.51 -18.76 -8.78
N GLU A 58 25.69 -19.80 -8.61
CA GLU A 58 26.08 -21.18 -8.93
C GLU A 58 26.46 -21.33 -10.43
N TYR A 59 25.80 -20.60 -11.35
CA TYR A 59 26.19 -20.59 -12.77
C TYR A 59 27.55 -19.93 -13.01
N TYR A 60 27.85 -18.82 -12.34
CA TYR A 60 29.15 -18.14 -12.47
C TYR A 60 30.31 -19.01 -11.97
N GLU A 61 30.08 -19.89 -11.00
CA GLU A 61 31.12 -20.83 -10.53
C GLU A 61 31.39 -21.97 -11.53
N VAL A 62 30.39 -22.34 -12.33
CA VAL A 62 30.45 -23.53 -13.21
C VAL A 62 30.79 -23.19 -14.65
N VAL A 63 30.33 -22.03 -15.14
CA VAL A 63 30.53 -21.59 -16.52
C VAL A 63 31.73 -20.66 -16.59
N VAL A 64 32.77 -21.10 -17.30
CA VAL A 64 34.06 -20.38 -17.37
C VAL A 64 34.08 -19.34 -18.49
N ASN A 65 33.36 -19.58 -19.59
CA ASN A 65 33.33 -18.65 -20.72
C ASN A 65 32.19 -17.65 -20.55
N GLU A 66 32.51 -16.37 -20.62
CA GLU A 66 31.54 -15.29 -20.49
C GLU A 66 30.49 -15.28 -21.61
N SER A 67 30.87 -15.67 -22.83
CA SER A 67 29.95 -15.81 -23.97
C SER A 67 28.84 -16.84 -23.72
N ASP A 68 29.10 -17.87 -22.92
CA ASP A 68 28.13 -18.91 -22.62
C ASP A 68 27.13 -18.46 -21.52
N LEU A 69 27.43 -17.37 -20.81
CA LEU A 69 26.58 -16.78 -19.77
C LEU A 69 25.59 -15.75 -20.31
N GLU A 70 25.87 -15.10 -21.43
CA GLU A 70 25.03 -14.02 -21.98
C GLU A 70 23.54 -14.41 -22.15
N PRO A 71 23.18 -15.60 -22.68
CA PRO A 71 21.77 -16.00 -22.79
C PRO A 71 21.11 -16.23 -21.43
N LEU A 72 21.87 -16.69 -20.44
CA LEU A 72 21.39 -16.87 -19.07
C LEU A 72 21.14 -15.51 -18.41
N GLU A 73 22.04 -14.55 -18.60
CA GLU A 73 21.93 -13.21 -18.04
C GLU A 73 20.69 -12.48 -18.55
N LEU A 74 20.47 -12.49 -19.87
CA LEU A 74 19.28 -11.89 -20.48
C LEU A 74 17.99 -12.51 -19.91
N GLU A 75 17.97 -13.84 -19.76
CA GLU A 75 16.80 -14.52 -19.22
C GLU A 75 16.59 -14.22 -17.72
N ILE A 76 17.67 -14.07 -16.93
CA ILE A 76 17.55 -13.68 -15.53
C ILE A 76 16.99 -12.26 -15.41
N LEU A 77 17.47 -11.33 -16.24
CA LEU A 77 16.95 -9.97 -16.29
C LEU A 77 15.45 -9.95 -16.59
N ASP A 78 15.01 -10.71 -17.60
CA ASP A 78 13.58 -10.83 -17.93
C ASP A 78 12.76 -11.36 -16.73
N LEU A 79 13.30 -12.33 -15.98
CA LEU A 79 12.63 -12.87 -14.79
C LEU A 79 12.62 -11.88 -13.62
N GLU A 80 13.66 -11.07 -13.48
CA GLU A 80 13.75 -10.02 -12.47
C GLU A 80 12.72 -8.93 -12.73
N ASP A 81 12.58 -8.49 -13.98
CA ASP A 81 11.56 -7.53 -14.44
C ASP A 81 10.14 -8.09 -14.23
N ASP A 82 9.89 -9.34 -14.62
CA ASP A 82 8.61 -10.01 -14.36
C ASP A 82 8.28 -10.04 -12.86
N CYS A 83 9.28 -10.23 -11.98
CA CYS A 83 9.08 -10.16 -10.54
C CYS A 83 8.68 -8.74 -10.09
N GLU A 84 9.26 -7.68 -10.65
CA GLU A 84 8.90 -6.30 -10.29
C GLU A 84 7.48 -5.97 -10.70
N ASP A 85 7.12 -6.32 -11.93
CA ASP A 85 5.78 -6.13 -12.46
C ASP A 85 4.73 -6.82 -11.60
N ILE A 86 4.99 -8.07 -11.22
CA ILE A 86 4.14 -8.86 -10.32
C ILE A 86 4.03 -8.18 -8.96
N GLN A 87 5.16 -7.73 -8.40
CA GLN A 87 5.19 -7.05 -7.11
C GLN A 87 4.36 -5.76 -7.11
N VAL A 88 4.54 -4.91 -8.12
CA VAL A 88 3.80 -3.66 -8.28
C VAL A 88 2.30 -3.94 -8.40
N ARG A 89 1.92 -4.93 -9.21
CA ARG A 89 0.51 -5.34 -9.35
C ARG A 89 -0.09 -5.80 -8.03
N ILE A 90 0.61 -6.66 -7.27
CA ILE A 90 0.14 -7.11 -5.95
C ILE A 90 -0.08 -5.89 -5.04
N LYS A 91 0.90 -4.98 -4.93
CA LYS A 91 0.79 -3.78 -4.09
C LYS A 91 -0.43 -2.94 -4.48
N ASN A 92 -0.61 -2.70 -5.77
CA ASN A 92 -1.75 -1.94 -6.28
C ASN A 92 -3.10 -2.60 -5.94
N ILE A 93 -3.19 -3.93 -5.98
CA ILE A 93 -4.42 -4.64 -5.62
C ILE A 93 -4.66 -4.53 -4.11
N ILE A 94 -3.64 -4.72 -3.27
CA ILE A 94 -3.75 -4.56 -1.82
C ILE A 94 -4.21 -3.15 -1.46
N SER A 95 -3.60 -2.11 -2.04
CA SER A 95 -4.00 -0.71 -1.80
C SER A 95 -5.47 -0.46 -2.17
N LYS A 96 -5.95 -1.04 -3.28
CA LYS A 96 -7.37 -0.95 -3.66
C LYS A 96 -8.30 -1.64 -2.66
N ILE A 97 -7.89 -2.78 -2.10
CA ILE A 97 -8.65 -3.49 -1.06
C ILE A 97 -8.71 -2.63 0.22
N ASP A 98 -7.58 -2.05 0.63
CA ASP A 98 -7.52 -1.20 1.82
C ASP A 98 -8.40 0.05 1.68
N LEU A 99 -8.42 0.69 0.51
CA LEU A 99 -9.32 1.82 0.25
C LEU A 99 -10.80 1.43 0.38
N LYS A 100 -11.20 0.30 -0.23
CA LYS A 100 -12.60 -0.20 -0.14
C LYS A 100 -13.03 -0.50 1.30
N ASN A 101 -12.15 -1.07 2.11
CA ASN A 101 -12.45 -1.39 3.51
C ASN A 101 -12.62 -0.13 4.37
N ASN A 102 -11.87 0.93 4.09
CA ASN A 102 -12.04 2.22 4.76
C ASN A 102 -13.36 2.89 4.40
N ASP A 103 -13.80 2.82 3.13
CA ASP A 103 -15.11 3.31 2.71
C ASP A 103 -16.27 2.49 3.33
N ALA A 104 -16.12 1.17 3.43
CA ALA A 104 -17.10 0.27 4.05
C ALA A 104 -17.22 0.44 5.58
N THR A 105 -16.21 1.01 6.25
CA THR A 105 -16.30 1.34 7.68
C THR A 105 -16.96 2.71 7.91
N SER A 106 -17.29 3.45 6.85
CA SER A 106 -18.06 4.70 6.94
C SER A 106 -19.59 4.50 6.92
N CYS A 107 -20.10 3.29 6.67
CA CYS A 107 -21.53 2.98 6.82
C CYS A 107 -21.83 2.42 8.22
N GLY A 108 -21.60 3.25 9.23
CA GLY A 108 -21.75 2.81 10.62
C GLY A 108 -21.63 3.90 11.65
N ASN A 109 -21.79 5.17 11.29
CA ASN A 109 -22.25 6.17 12.23
C ASN A 109 -23.30 6.98 11.51
N SER A 110 -24.50 6.97 12.06
CA SER A 110 -25.44 8.08 11.91
C SER A 110 -24.63 9.37 12.01
N PHE A 111 -24.33 10.00 10.88
CA PHE A 111 -24.34 11.45 10.86
C PHE A 111 -25.78 11.79 11.18
N ASN A 112 -26.05 11.84 12.49
CA ASN A 112 -27.03 12.73 13.03
C ASN A 112 -26.94 13.98 12.16
N ASN A 113 -28.06 14.36 11.57
CA ASN A 113 -28.28 15.71 11.06
C ASN A 113 -28.08 16.70 12.23
N ILE A 114 -26.86 16.82 12.74
CA ILE A 114 -26.38 18.00 13.42
C ILE A 114 -26.23 18.99 12.27
N LYS A 115 -27.36 19.52 11.81
CA LYS A 115 -27.36 20.89 11.32
C LYS A 115 -26.72 21.68 12.45
N LEU A 116 -25.56 22.27 12.20
CA LEU A 116 -25.09 23.34 13.06
C LEU A 116 -26.28 24.30 13.23
N PRO A 117 -26.64 24.72 14.46
CA PRO A 117 -27.60 25.80 14.61
C PRO A 117 -27.11 26.96 13.75
N ASP A 118 -28.00 27.55 12.96
CA ASP A 118 -27.64 28.64 12.04
C ASP A 118 -27.09 29.80 12.88
N ILE A 119 -25.77 29.95 12.89
CA ILE A 119 -25.08 30.93 13.71
C ILE A 119 -25.29 32.27 13.02
N GLN A 120 -26.26 33.06 13.48
CA GLN A 120 -26.45 34.41 12.98
C GLN A 120 -25.27 35.27 13.44
N LEU A 121 -24.30 35.44 12.54
CA LEU A 121 -23.20 36.36 12.75
C LEU A 121 -23.77 37.77 12.97
N PRO A 122 -23.43 38.44 14.07
CA PRO A 122 -23.87 39.82 14.27
C PRO A 122 -23.32 40.66 13.12
N ARG A 123 -24.16 41.49 12.50
CA ARG A 123 -23.77 42.31 11.35
C ARG A 123 -23.37 43.69 11.84
N PHE A 124 -22.09 44.03 11.74
CA PHE A 124 -21.62 45.38 12.10
C PHE A 124 -21.94 46.37 10.97
N ASN A 125 -22.63 47.46 11.31
CA ASN A 125 -23.06 48.51 10.37
C ASN A 125 -22.02 49.64 10.22
N GLY A 126 -20.90 49.60 10.94
CA GLY A 126 -19.85 50.63 10.90
C GLY A 126 -20.06 51.80 11.87
N SER A 127 -21.11 51.79 12.70
CA SER A 127 -21.36 52.82 13.71
C SER A 127 -20.49 52.61 14.95
N TYR A 128 -19.76 53.66 15.38
CA TYR A 128 -18.91 53.59 16.57
C TYR A 128 -19.70 53.30 17.86
N HIS A 129 -20.96 53.74 17.95
CA HIS A 129 -21.82 53.47 19.10
C HIS A 129 -22.20 51.99 19.24
N ASP A 130 -22.27 51.26 18.12
CA ASP A 130 -22.70 49.86 18.08
C ASP A 130 -21.53 48.87 18.18
N TRP A 131 -20.29 49.37 18.19
CA TRP A 131 -19.06 48.55 18.24
C TRP A 131 -18.96 47.72 19.51
N PHE A 132 -19.29 48.31 20.66
CA PHE A 132 -19.24 47.61 21.94
C PHE A 132 -20.23 46.44 21.96
N ASN A 133 -21.45 46.67 21.46
CA ASN A 133 -22.51 45.66 21.43
C ASN A 133 -22.18 44.53 20.44
N PHE A 134 -21.63 44.87 19.26
CA PHE A 134 -21.11 43.89 18.31
C PHE A 134 -19.99 43.03 18.91
N LYS A 135 -19.04 43.64 19.63
CA LYS A 135 -17.92 42.95 20.26
C LYS A 135 -18.39 41.95 21.33
N GLU A 136 -19.30 42.37 22.22
CA GLU A 136 -19.84 41.50 23.27
C GLU A 136 -20.62 40.31 22.69
N GLN A 137 -21.43 40.54 21.64
CA GLN A 137 -22.15 39.47 20.95
C GLN A 137 -21.20 38.49 20.25
N PHE A 138 -20.13 38.99 19.64
CA PHE A 138 -19.13 38.15 18.98
C PHE A 138 -18.32 37.29 19.97
N ILE A 139 -17.94 37.85 21.13
CA ILE A 139 -17.24 37.11 22.18
C ILE A 139 -18.16 36.02 22.76
N SER A 140 -19.41 36.33 23.07
CA SER A 140 -20.39 35.35 23.56
C SER A 140 -20.63 34.22 22.54
N LEU A 141 -20.61 34.51 21.25
CA LEU A 141 -20.72 33.53 20.16
C LEU A 141 -19.54 32.54 20.14
N ILE A 142 -18.32 33.04 20.43
CA ILE A 142 -17.10 32.23 20.49
C ILE A 142 -17.07 31.40 21.78
N ASP A 143 -17.35 32.01 22.93
CA ASP A 143 -17.37 31.32 24.24
C ASP A 143 -18.45 30.22 24.30
N SER A 144 -19.60 30.44 23.67
CA SER A 144 -20.67 29.43 23.57
C SER A 144 -20.27 28.20 22.73
N ASN A 145 -19.31 28.35 21.83
CA ASN A 145 -18.77 27.26 20.99
C ASN A 145 -17.65 26.46 21.69
N ASN A 146 -17.14 26.95 22.83
CA ASN A 146 -16.09 26.30 23.61
C ASN A 146 -16.60 25.24 24.60
N SER A 147 -17.88 24.87 24.53
CA SER A 147 -18.48 23.80 25.37
C SER A 147 -17.98 22.37 25.06
N LEU A 148 -16.85 22.22 24.35
CA LEU A 148 -16.21 20.94 24.08
C LEU A 148 -14.68 20.99 24.28
N THR A 149 -14.17 21.49 25.42
CA THR A 149 -13.02 20.87 26.13
C THR A 149 -12.70 21.57 27.46
N ASP A 150 -13.63 21.52 28.43
CA ASP A 150 -13.27 21.69 29.85
C ASP A 150 -13.21 20.30 30.51
N SER A 151 -12.24 19.50 30.07
CA SER A 151 -11.88 18.25 30.73
C SER A 151 -10.37 18.18 30.87
N GLN A 152 -9.82 19.03 31.75
CA GLN A 152 -8.63 18.74 32.58
C GLN A 152 -8.25 19.98 33.40
N ASN A 153 -9.14 20.36 34.32
CA ASN A 153 -8.69 21.08 35.52
C ASN A 153 -8.00 20.08 36.45
N TYR A 154 -6.79 20.47 36.84
CA TYR A 154 -5.95 19.92 37.91
C TYR A 154 -6.75 19.47 39.15
N ILE A 155 -6.54 18.21 39.58
CA ILE A 155 -6.53 17.83 41.01
C ILE A 155 -5.37 16.84 41.22
N ILE A 156 -4.38 17.33 41.99
CA ILE A 156 -3.45 16.70 42.96
C ILE A 156 -3.21 15.19 42.85
#